data_AF-A0A969HA87-F1
#
_entry.id   AF-A0A969HA87-F1
#
_cell.length_a   1.000
_cell.length_b   1.000
_cell.length_c   1.000
_cell.angle_alpha   90.00
_cell.angle_beta   90.00
_cell.angle_gamma   90.00
#
_symmetry.space_group_name_H-M   'P 1'
#
loop_
_entity.id
_entity.type
_entity.pdbx_description
1 polymer ?
#
loop_
_entity_poly.entity_id
_entity_poly.type
_entity_poly.pdbx_seq_one_letter_code
_entity_poly.pdbx_strand_id
1 'polypeptide(L)'
;MSPRILAEGDLIFWFHSYDAIQENRASVHVGKGSQDDSNDAKIWLEPEIAVARPGRTLRKHELNRALRIIEQNRNFLVEEWHGFRGRAN
;
A
#
# COMPACT_ATOMS: atom_id res chain seq x y z
N MET A 1 -1.82 -1.46 -14.06
CA MET A 1 -0.82 -2.43 -13.56
C MET A 1 -0.55 -2.12 -12.11
N SER A 2 -0.19 -3.14 -11.32
CA SER A 2 0.06 -3.01 -9.88
C SER A 2 1.55 -3.21 -9.55
N PRO A 3 2.42 -2.19 -9.68
CA PRO A 3 3.84 -2.36 -9.43
C PRO A 3 4.11 -2.73 -7.98
N ARG A 4 4.88 -3.80 -7.75
CA ARG A 4 5.40 -4.14 -6.42
C ARG A 4 6.47 -3.13 -6.03
N ILE A 5 6.27 -2.46 -4.89
CA ILE A 5 7.14 -1.38 -4.42
C ILE A 5 8.04 -1.85 -3.27
N LEU A 6 7.52 -2.72 -2.39
CA LEU A 6 8.27 -3.25 -1.25
C LEU A 6 7.92 -4.73 -1.00
N ALA A 7 8.83 -5.41 -0.30
CA ALA A 7 8.73 -6.79 0.13
C ALA A 7 9.37 -6.93 1.50
N GLU A 8 8.67 -7.50 2.48
CA GLU A 8 9.31 -7.87 3.75
C GLU A 8 8.79 -9.21 4.28
N GLY A 9 9.61 -10.24 4.17
CA GLY A 9 9.20 -11.61 4.42
C GLY A 9 8.08 -12.03 3.46
N ASP A 10 6.92 -12.35 4.02
CA ASP A 10 5.71 -12.73 3.31
C ASP A 10 4.81 -11.53 2.93
N LEU A 11 5.07 -10.33 3.45
CA LEU A 11 4.32 -9.13 3.13
C LEU A 11 4.77 -8.53 1.80
N ILE A 12 3.79 -8.17 0.96
CA ILE A 12 3.97 -7.58 -0.35
C ILE A 12 3.21 -6.26 -0.39
N PHE A 13 3.89 -5.20 -0.84
CA PHE A 13 3.34 -3.85 -0.93
C PHE A 13 3.31 -3.41 -2.40
N TRP A 14 2.19 -2.84 -2.86
CA TRP A 14 2.03 -2.35 -4.22
C TRP A 14 1.14 -1.11 -4.29
N PHE A 15 1.21 -0.41 -5.42
CA PHE A 15 0.24 0.62 -5.78
C PHE A 15 -0.79 0.06 -6.74
N HIS A 16 -2.02 0.54 -6.64
CA HIS A 16 -3.12 0.16 -7.53
C HIS A 16 -3.36 1.28 -8.54
N SER A 17 -3.32 0.98 -9.85
CA SER A 17 -3.35 2.03 -10.90
C SER A 17 -4.68 2.80 -10.95
N TYR A 18 -5.80 2.19 -10.56
CA TYR A 18 -7.09 2.89 -10.47
C TYR A 18 -7.06 3.97 -9.39
N ASP A 19 -6.46 3.67 -8.24
CA ASP A 19 -6.34 4.57 -7.10
C ASP A 19 -5.46 5.77 -7.46
N ALA A 20 -4.36 5.56 -8.19
CA ALA A 20 -3.50 6.65 -8.65
C ALA A 20 -4.23 7.66 -9.56
N ILE A 21 -5.15 7.17 -10.40
CA ILE A 21 -5.96 8.01 -11.30
C ILE A 21 -7.07 8.74 -10.52
N GLN A 22 -7.81 8.01 -9.67
CA GLN A 22 -9.02 8.52 -9.03
C GLN A 22 -8.77 9.29 -7.73
N GLU A 23 -7.69 9.00 -7.01
CA GLU A 23 -7.49 9.47 -5.64
C GLU A 23 -6.41 10.54 -5.56
N ASN A 24 -6.71 11.60 -4.82
CA ASN A 24 -5.76 12.68 -4.53
C ASN A 24 -4.82 12.38 -3.36
N ARG A 25 -5.01 11.25 -2.67
CA ARG A 25 -4.28 10.86 -1.46
C ARG A 25 -3.44 9.62 -1.74
N ALA A 26 -2.18 9.63 -1.34
CA ALA A 26 -1.29 8.47 -1.43
C ALA A 26 -1.83 7.26 -0.65
N SER A 27 -1.85 6.11 -1.32
CA SER A 27 -2.25 4.82 -0.75
C SER A 27 -1.28 3.70 -1.14
N VAL A 28 -1.23 2.66 -0.32
CA VAL A 28 -0.50 1.43 -0.60
C VAL A 28 -1.38 0.24 -0.24
N HIS A 29 -1.35 -0.78 -1.09
CA HIS A 29 -2.05 -2.04 -0.89
C HIS A 29 -1.07 -3.07 -0.33
N VAL A 30 -1.53 -3.88 0.62
CA VAL A 30 -0.69 -4.84 1.35
C VAL A 30 -1.35 -6.22 1.40
N GLY A 31 -0.65 -7.20 0.84
CA GLY A 31 -1.04 -8.60 0.79
C GLY A 31 0.02 -9.51 1.38
N LYS A 32 -0.31 -10.80 1.47
CA LYS A 32 0.56 -11.86 1.98
C LYS A 32 0.76 -12.91 0.90
N GLY A 33 2.01 -13.22 0.57
CA GLY A 33 2.40 -14.22 -0.44
C GLY A 33 2.17 -13.80 -1.90
N SER A 34 1.08 -13.11 -2.22
CA SER A 34 0.76 -12.59 -3.55
C SER A 34 0.15 -11.18 -3.49
N GLN A 35 0.10 -10.52 -4.66
CA GLN A 35 -0.83 -9.41 -4.88
C GLN A 35 -2.24 -9.98 -5.07
N ASP A 36 -3.22 -9.42 -4.37
CA ASP A 36 -4.64 -9.81 -4.44
C ASP A 36 -5.50 -8.61 -4.05
N ASP A 37 -5.87 -7.79 -5.05
CA ASP A 37 -6.64 -6.55 -4.89
C ASP A 37 -8.06 -6.76 -4.28
N SER A 38 -8.51 -8.02 -4.16
CA SER A 38 -9.80 -8.38 -3.55
C SER A 38 -9.72 -8.58 -2.04
N ASN A 39 -8.56 -8.98 -1.51
CA ASN A 39 -8.41 -9.39 -0.11
C ASN A 39 -7.25 -8.68 0.63
N ASP A 40 -6.49 -7.81 -0.03
CA ASP A 40 -5.46 -6.97 0.57
C ASP A 40 -6.00 -5.94 1.57
N ALA A 41 -5.08 -5.45 2.40
CA ALA A 41 -5.29 -4.25 3.19
C ALA A 41 -4.86 -3.00 2.42
N LYS A 42 -5.77 -2.03 2.28
CA LYS A 42 -5.45 -0.70 1.76
C LYS A 42 -5.12 0.24 2.91
N ILE A 43 -3.93 0.84 2.84
CA ILE A 43 -3.43 1.79 3.82
C ILE A 43 -3.26 3.15 3.15
N TRP A 44 -3.79 4.19 3.78
CA TRP A 44 -3.48 5.57 3.44
C TRP A 44 -2.10 5.96 3.97
N LEU A 45 -1.32 6.67 3.16
CA LEU A 45 -0.03 7.27 3.55
C LEU A 45 -0.18 8.74 3.95
N GLU A 46 -1.06 9.46 3.23
CA GLU A 46 -1.58 10.84 3.34
C GLU A 46 -1.10 11.82 4.43
N PRO A 47 -1.96 12.68 5.02
CA PRO A 47 -1.56 13.52 6.15
C PRO A 47 -1.16 12.69 7.38
N GLU A 48 -1.84 11.55 7.57
CA GLU A 48 -1.50 10.53 8.57
C GLU A 48 -1.61 9.13 7.94
N ILE A 49 -0.88 8.16 8.50
CA ILE A 49 -1.01 6.75 8.15
C ILE A 49 -2.30 6.19 8.77
N ALA A 50 -3.17 5.63 7.94
CA ALA A 50 -4.46 5.10 8.40
C ALA A 50 -4.92 3.88 7.59
N VAL A 51 -5.51 2.88 8.26
CA VAL A 51 -6.12 1.73 7.57
C VAL A 51 -7.39 2.19 6.86
N ALA A 52 -7.40 2.19 5.53
CA ALA A 52 -8.58 2.46 4.72
C ALA A 52 -9.48 1.22 4.62
N ARG A 53 -8.85 0.05 4.42
CA ARG A 53 -9.48 -1.27 4.39
C ARG A 53 -8.51 -2.27 5.05
N PRO A 54 -8.92 -3.06 6.06
CA PRO A 54 -8.03 -4.02 6.72
C PRO A 54 -7.76 -5.29 5.90
N GLY A 55 -8.50 -5.49 4.80
CA GLY A 55 -8.43 -6.70 3.99
C GLY A 55 -9.05 -7.92 4.65
N ARG A 56 -8.75 -9.09 4.07
CA ARG A 56 -9.12 -10.43 4.58
C ARG A 56 -7.91 -11.34 4.74
N THR A 57 -6.83 -11.10 3.98
CA THR A 57 -5.63 -11.97 4.00
C THR A 57 -4.74 -11.75 5.21
N LEU A 58 -4.71 -10.52 5.77
CA LEU A 58 -3.85 -10.16 6.89
C LEU A 58 -4.54 -10.38 8.25
N ARG A 59 -3.89 -11.14 9.14
CA ARG A 59 -4.23 -11.21 10.56
C ARG A 59 -3.84 -9.91 11.26
N LYS A 60 -4.45 -9.61 12.41
CA LYS A 60 -4.21 -8.37 13.17
C LYS A 60 -2.71 -8.08 13.45
N HIS A 61 -1.90 -9.11 13.73
CA HIS A 61 -0.47 -8.92 13.96
C HIS A 61 0.33 -8.66 12.67
N GLU A 62 -0.11 -9.22 11.54
CA GLU A 62 0.49 -9.00 10.21
C GLU A 62 0.16 -7.58 9.72
N LEU A 63 -1.09 -7.12 9.91
CA LEU A 63 -1.49 -5.74 9.66
C LEU A 63 -0.72 -4.75 10.55
N ASN A 64 -0.56 -5.03 11.84
CA ASN A 64 0.25 -4.21 12.73
C ASN A 64 1.75 -4.17 12.33
N ARG A 65 2.28 -5.27 11.78
CA ARG A 65 3.64 -5.30 11.21
C ARG A 65 3.71 -4.45 9.94
N ALA A 66 2.77 -4.62 9.01
CA ALA A 66 2.68 -3.81 7.79
C ALA A 66 2.63 -2.31 8.08
N LEU A 67 1.83 -1.89 9.08
CA LEU A 67 1.77 -0.50 9.52
C LEU A 67 3.13 0.03 10.01
N ARG A 68 3.90 -0.75 10.78
CA ARG A 68 5.25 -0.36 11.22
C ARG A 68 6.23 -0.22 10.05
N ILE A 69 6.16 -1.13 9.08
CA ILE A 69 7.00 -1.09 7.87
C ILE A 69 6.65 0.16 7.05
N ILE A 70 5.35 0.47 6.91
CA ILE A 70 4.86 1.67 6.22
C ILE A 70 5.32 2.93 6.95
N GLU A 71 5.26 2.99 8.28
CA GLU A 71 5.76 4.11 9.08
C GLU A 71 7.26 4.36 8.84
N GLN A 72 8.06 3.29 8.90
CA GLN A 72 9.51 3.34 8.67
C GLN A 72 9.88 3.77 7.25
N ASN A 73 9.04 3.46 6.26
CA ASN A 73 9.28 3.74 4.84
C ASN A 73 8.38 4.86 4.29
N ARG A 74 7.68 5.64 5.15
CA ARG A 74 6.59 6.54 4.73
C ARG A 74 7.02 7.51 3.63
N ASN A 75 8.15 8.18 3.82
CA ASN A 75 8.64 9.18 2.86
C ASN A 75 8.93 8.56 1.49
N PHE A 76 9.59 7.40 1.46
CA PHE A 76 9.86 6.63 0.24
C PHE A 76 8.57 6.19 -0.46
N LEU A 77 7.60 5.65 0.29
CA LEU A 77 6.31 5.20 -0.27
C LEU A 77 5.48 6.36 -0.83
N VAL A 78 5.55 7.55 -0.23
CA VAL A 78 4.88 8.76 -0.72
C VAL A 78 5.58 9.30 -1.98
N GLU A 79 6.92 9.33 -2.01
CA GLU A 79 7.70 9.73 -3.18
C GLU A 79 7.43 8.81 -4.39
N GLU A 80 7.52 7.49 -4.19
CA GLU A 80 7.19 6.49 -5.20
C GLU A 80 5.73 6.59 -5.65
N TRP A 81 4.78 6.88 -4.75
CA TRP A 81 3.37 7.10 -5.13
C TRP A 81 3.21 8.28 -6.07
N HIS A 82 3.82 9.44 -5.76
CA HIS A 82 3.74 10.60 -6.64
C HIS A 82 4.42 10.35 -7.99
N GLY A 83 5.57 9.65 -8.00
CA GLY A 83 6.24 9.21 -9.21
C GLY A 83 5.43 8.22 -10.05
N PHE A 84 4.67 7.33 -9.41
CA PHE A 84 3.75 6.41 -10.08
C PHE A 84 2.52 7.14 -10.63
N ARG A 85 1.89 8.00 -9.83
CA ARG A 85 0.73 8.81 -10.22
C ARG A 85 1.03 9.73 -11.40
N GLY A 86 2.20 10.37 -11.40
CA GLY A 86 2.66 11.21 -12.52
C GLY A 86 2.92 10.46 -13.83
N ARG A 87 2.96 9.12 -13.82
CA ARG A 87 3.07 8.25 -15.01
C ARG A 87 1.74 7.55 -15.36
N ALA A 88 0.71 7.70 -14.52
CA ALA A 88 -0.60 7.07 -14.68
C ALA A 88 -1.68 8.02 -15.24
N ASN A 89 -1.41 9.33 -15.20
CA ASN A 89 -2.11 10.38 -15.94
C ASN A 89 -1.46 10.58 -17.33
#